data_AF-A0A2N1UAV0-F1
#
_entry.id   AF-A0A2N1UAV0-F1
#
_cell.length_a   1.000
_cell.length_b   1.000
_cell.length_c   1.000
_cell.angle_alpha   90.00
_cell.angle_beta   90.00
_cell.angle_gamma   90.00
#
_symmetry.space_group_name_H-M   'P 1'
#
loop_
_entity.id
_entity.type
_entity.pdbx_description
1 polymer ?
#
loop_
_entity_poly.entity_id
_entity_poly.type
_entity_poly.pdbx_seq_one_letter_code
_entity_poly.pdbx_strand_id
1 'polypeptide(L)'
;MMCAVSPDGRLIAFTSGQKGKSNNIWMIGIDGDNLMQLTSGAADDREPRWSADGSTLYFTRIHTYMKKSDIMKVRLDPLGEAEPVVQNGRRNWLPDISPDGSTLVYVRSESEDGSKNVIVVHRMDTGAETVIKPLNETECLRPVWTTDSSGLVFHATVGSARNLYFARFKRELQGD
;
A
#
# COMPACT_ATOMS: atom_id res chain seq x y z
N MET A 1 10.41 -0.20 10.30
CA MET A 1 11.01 0.28 9.05
C MET A 1 10.50 -0.64 7.95
N MET A 2 9.90 -0.08 6.90
CA MET A 2 9.39 -0.87 5.78
C MET A 2 10.26 -0.53 4.56
N CYS A 3 10.69 -1.57 3.86
CA CYS A 3 11.44 -1.46 2.61
C CYS A 3 10.77 -2.35 1.56
N ALA A 4 11.03 -2.06 0.29
CA ALA A 4 10.58 -2.85 -0.83
C ALA A 4 11.68 -2.92 -1.89
N VAL A 5 11.96 -4.13 -2.37
CA VAL A 5 12.90 -4.36 -3.48
C VAL A 5 12.13 -4.20 -4.80
N SER A 6 12.76 -3.57 -5.79
CA SER A 6 12.18 -3.43 -7.13
C SER A 6 11.95 -4.79 -7.79
N PRO A 7 11.01 -4.90 -8.76
CA PRO A 7 10.72 -6.17 -9.42
C PRO A 7 11.93 -6.80 -10.13
N ASP A 8 12.84 -5.97 -10.63
CA ASP A 8 14.09 -6.40 -11.28
C ASP A 8 15.23 -6.72 -10.28
N GLY A 9 15.00 -6.52 -8.98
CA GLY A 9 15.96 -6.79 -7.92
C GLY A 9 17.10 -5.77 -7.78
N ARG A 10 17.08 -4.66 -8.52
CA ARG A 10 18.21 -3.72 -8.59
C ARG A 10 18.14 -2.57 -7.61
N LEU A 11 16.95 -2.24 -7.11
CA LEU A 11 16.72 -1.05 -6.28
C LEU A 11 16.01 -1.45 -4.99
N ILE A 12 16.28 -0.70 -3.91
CA ILE A 12 15.58 -0.78 -2.64
C ILE A 12 14.93 0.58 -2.38
N ALA A 13 13.60 0.59 -2.26
CA ALA A 13 12.86 1.73 -1.73
C ALA A 13 12.68 1.54 -0.21
N PHE A 14 12.89 2.60 0.58
CA PHE A 14 12.79 2.52 2.03
C PHE A 14 12.37 3.85 2.66
N THR A 15 11.84 3.78 3.87
CA THR A 15 11.48 4.95 4.67
C THR A 15 12.68 5.42 5.49
N SER A 16 13.03 6.72 5.38
CA SER A 16 14.08 7.34 6.20
C SER A 16 13.72 8.77 6.59
N GLY A 17 14.12 9.16 7.80
CA GLY A 17 13.89 10.49 8.36
C GLY A 17 14.95 10.82 9.41
N GLN A 18 15.25 12.11 9.57
CA GLN A 18 16.11 12.59 10.66
C GLN A 18 15.30 12.71 11.94
N LYS A 19 15.95 12.55 13.11
CA LYS A 19 15.29 12.72 14.41
C LYS A 19 14.61 14.10 14.49
N GLY A 20 13.31 14.10 14.79
CA GLY A 20 12.50 15.32 14.87
C GLY A 20 12.01 15.87 13.53
N LYS A 21 12.24 15.17 12.42
CA LYS A 21 11.69 15.49 11.09
C LYS A 21 10.75 14.38 10.61
N SER A 22 9.96 14.70 9.59
CA SER A 22 9.14 13.74 8.85
C SER A 22 10.00 12.67 8.17
N ASN A 23 9.41 11.49 8.05
CA ASN A 23 9.93 10.40 7.25
C ASN A 23 9.55 10.61 5.79
N ASN A 24 10.48 10.28 4.90
CA ASN A 24 10.28 10.36 3.46
C ASN A 24 10.64 9.02 2.82
N ILE A 25 10.26 8.85 1.55
CA ILE A 25 10.67 7.70 0.74
C ILE A 25 12.03 8.00 0.11
N TRP A 26 12.94 7.06 0.26
CA TRP A 26 14.28 7.06 -0.33
C TRP A 26 14.45 5.80 -1.17
N MET A 27 15.41 5.85 -2.08
CA MET A 27 15.79 4.76 -2.96
C MET A 27 17.31 4.63 -2.99
N ILE A 28 17.80 3.40 -3.12
CA ILE A 28 19.21 3.09 -3.24
C ILE A 28 19.38 1.86 -4.14
N GLY A 29 20.52 1.74 -4.81
CA GLY A 29 20.92 0.51 -5.50
C GLY A 29 21.09 -0.66 -4.52
N ILE A 30 20.86 -1.88 -5.00
CA ILE A 30 21.06 -3.11 -4.22
C ILE A 30 22.53 -3.32 -3.83
N ASP A 31 23.44 -2.70 -4.57
CA ASP A 31 24.88 -2.59 -4.30
C ASP A 31 25.22 -1.55 -3.22
N GLY A 32 24.26 -0.71 -2.83
CA GLY A 32 24.44 0.38 -1.87
C GLY A 32 24.78 1.74 -2.50
N ASP A 33 24.82 1.83 -3.83
CA ASP A 33 25.14 3.07 -4.52
C ASP A 33 23.88 3.87 -4.91
N ASN A 34 24.07 5.10 -5.38
CA ASN A 34 23.00 5.94 -5.94
C ASN A 34 21.83 6.23 -4.98
N LEU A 35 22.15 6.54 -3.71
CA LEU A 35 21.15 6.98 -2.73
C LEU A 35 20.43 8.25 -3.22
N MET A 36 19.10 8.16 -3.32
CA MET A 36 18.24 9.21 -3.84
C MET A 36 17.02 9.41 -2.94
N GLN A 37 16.66 10.66 -2.66
CA GLN A 37 15.41 11.00 -1.98
C GLN A 37 14.30 11.14 -3.01
N LEU A 38 13.18 10.43 -2.83
CA LEU A 38 12.05 10.41 -3.77
C LEU A 38 10.90 11.32 -3.34
N THR A 39 10.72 11.51 -2.03
CA THR A 39 9.70 12.42 -1.51
C THR A 39 10.28 13.41 -0.51
N SER A 40 9.61 14.54 -0.33
CA SER A 40 9.95 15.56 0.66
C SER A 40 8.68 16.22 1.18
N GLY A 41 8.76 16.88 2.33
CA GLY A 41 7.65 17.64 2.91
C GLY A 41 7.45 17.38 4.39
N ALA A 42 6.41 17.99 4.97
CA ALA A 42 6.11 17.90 6.40
C ALA A 42 5.33 16.65 6.81
N ALA A 43 4.68 15.96 5.87
CA ALA A 43 3.94 14.74 6.12
C ALA A 43 4.89 13.51 6.19
N ASP A 44 4.44 12.47 6.88
CA ASP A 44 5.20 11.22 7.06
C ASP A 44 4.89 10.25 5.92
N ASP A 45 5.83 10.05 4.98
CA ASP A 45 5.68 9.07 3.89
C ASP A 45 6.31 7.73 4.29
N ARG A 46 5.53 6.64 4.16
CA ARG A 46 5.90 5.30 4.63
C ARG A 46 5.38 4.19 3.72
N GLU A 47 5.85 2.97 3.96
CA GLU A 47 5.28 1.74 3.40
C GLU A 47 5.35 1.67 1.85
N PRO A 48 6.53 1.89 1.24
CA PRO A 48 6.67 1.89 -0.21
C PRO A 48 6.36 0.51 -0.82
N ARG A 49 5.73 0.50 -1.99
CA ARG A 49 5.47 -0.69 -2.83
C ARG A 49 5.66 -0.38 -4.30
N TRP A 50 6.35 -1.26 -5.00
CA TRP A 50 6.60 -1.13 -6.43
C TRP A 50 5.41 -1.57 -7.27
N SER A 51 5.16 -0.85 -8.37
CA SER A 51 4.45 -1.42 -9.51
C SER A 51 5.25 -2.57 -10.12
N ALA A 52 4.57 -3.53 -10.76
CA ALA A 52 5.22 -4.71 -11.33
C ALA A 52 6.22 -4.38 -12.45
N ASP A 53 6.02 -3.27 -13.15
CA ASP A 53 6.93 -2.76 -14.18
C ASP A 53 8.13 -1.98 -13.61
N GLY A 54 8.18 -1.75 -12.29
CA GLY A 54 9.23 -1.00 -11.62
C GLY A 54 9.20 0.52 -11.89
N SER A 55 8.20 1.06 -12.58
CA SER A 55 8.18 2.47 -12.98
C SER A 55 7.60 3.41 -11.93
N THR A 56 6.85 2.88 -10.96
CA THR A 56 6.05 3.65 -10.00
C THR A 56 6.18 3.05 -8.60
N LEU A 57 6.24 3.91 -7.59
CA LEU A 57 6.10 3.54 -6.18
C LEU A 57 4.78 4.05 -5.63
N TYR A 58 4.06 3.18 -4.93
CA TYR A 58 2.89 3.50 -4.12
C TYR A 58 3.29 3.55 -2.64
N PHE A 59 2.72 4.46 -1.87
CA PHE A 59 3.08 4.61 -0.45
C PHE A 59 1.96 5.29 0.34
N THR A 60 2.05 5.20 1.66
CA THR A 60 1.16 5.87 2.61
C THR A 60 1.74 7.24 2.97
N ARG A 61 0.96 8.31 2.83
CA ARG A 61 1.29 9.65 3.35
C ARG A 61 0.46 9.97 4.58
N ILE A 62 1.09 10.06 5.73
CA ILE A 62 0.46 10.32 7.04
C ILE A 62 0.48 11.82 7.32
N HIS A 63 -0.71 12.43 7.36
CA HIS A 63 -0.90 13.86 7.66
C HIS A 63 -1.09 14.09 9.15
N THR A 64 -1.84 13.19 9.81
CA THR A 64 -2.08 13.23 11.25
C THR A 64 -2.04 11.82 11.79
N TYR A 65 -1.12 11.56 12.71
CA TYR A 65 -0.91 10.23 13.29
C TYR A 65 -2.22 9.60 13.75
N MET A 66 -2.47 8.36 13.32
CA MET A 66 -3.67 7.56 13.60
C MET A 66 -5.01 8.14 13.13
N LYS A 67 -5.05 9.33 12.51
CA LYS A 67 -6.31 10.00 12.12
C LYS A 67 -6.49 10.14 10.63
N LYS A 68 -5.47 10.61 9.90
CA LYS A 68 -5.57 10.94 8.48
C LYS A 68 -4.32 10.53 7.72
N SER A 69 -4.52 9.76 6.66
CA SER A 69 -3.47 9.37 5.73
C SER A 69 -4.06 9.03 4.36
N ASP A 70 -3.31 9.36 3.32
CA ASP A 70 -3.67 9.15 1.92
C ASP A 70 -2.78 8.06 1.31
N ILE A 71 -3.27 7.41 0.25
CA ILE A 71 -2.42 6.57 -0.60
C ILE A 71 -1.92 7.43 -1.75
N MET A 72 -0.61 7.44 -1.96
CA MET A 72 0.08 8.24 -2.94
C MET A 72 0.81 7.35 -3.95
N LYS A 73 1.17 7.92 -5.09
CA LYS A 73 2.14 7.35 -6.03
C LYS A 73 3.19 8.36 -6.45
N VAL A 74 4.35 7.86 -6.89
CA VAL A 74 5.40 8.65 -7.54
C VAL A 74 6.01 7.85 -8.68
N ARG A 75 6.14 8.46 -9.85
CA ARG A 75 6.83 7.88 -11.02
C ARG A 75 8.33 8.13 -10.92
N LEU A 76 9.15 7.17 -11.33
CA LEU A 76 10.61 7.23 -11.12
C LEU A 76 11.42 7.62 -12.37
N ASP A 77 10.88 7.41 -13.58
CA ASP A 77 11.56 7.74 -14.83
C ASP A 77 10.63 8.45 -15.85
N PRO A 78 10.77 9.78 -16.01
CA PRO A 78 11.53 10.68 -15.14
C PRO A 78 10.92 10.72 -13.72
N LEU A 79 11.70 11.14 -12.72
CA LEU A 79 11.17 11.36 -11.37
C LEU A 79 10.09 12.45 -11.41
N GLY A 80 8.86 12.06 -11.12
CA GLY A 80 7.72 12.95 -10.99
C GLY A 80 7.50 13.44 -9.57
N GLU A 81 6.52 14.32 -9.40
CA GLU A 81 6.02 14.67 -8.07
C GLU A 81 5.12 13.56 -7.50
N ALA A 82 5.03 13.51 -6.16
CA ALA A 82 4.12 12.61 -5.48
C ALA A 82 2.66 13.07 -5.64
N GLU A 83 1.81 12.21 -6.20
CA GLU A 83 0.40 12.50 -6.47
C GLU A 83 -0.55 11.54 -5.72
N PRO A 84 -1.74 12.00 -5.29
CA PRO A 84 -2.67 11.15 -4.57
C PRO A 84 -3.33 10.12 -5.50
N VAL A 85 -3.45 8.88 -5.03
CA VAL A 85 -4.30 7.84 -5.61
C VAL A 85 -5.63 7.77 -4.86
N VAL A 86 -5.58 7.83 -3.53
CA VAL A 86 -6.76 7.83 -2.65
C VAL A 86 -6.63 8.95 -1.63
N GLN A 87 -7.51 9.94 -1.71
CA GLN A 87 -7.59 11.07 -0.79
C GLN A 87 -9.05 11.36 -0.42
N ASN A 88 -9.54 10.67 0.59
CA ASN A 88 -10.95 10.71 1.01
C ASN A 88 -11.14 11.26 2.44
N GLY A 89 -10.08 11.85 3.02
CA GLY A 89 -10.11 12.40 4.38
C GLY A 89 -10.08 11.37 5.50
N ARG A 90 -10.04 10.07 5.18
CA ARG A 90 -9.92 8.99 6.17
C ARG A 90 -8.45 8.63 6.41
N ARG A 91 -8.24 7.63 7.24
CA ARG A 91 -6.95 6.97 7.40
C ARG A 91 -6.90 5.79 6.43
N ASN A 92 -5.98 5.85 5.46
CA ASN A 92 -5.70 4.80 4.48
C ASN A 92 -4.21 4.43 4.57
N TRP A 93 -3.85 3.14 4.64
CA TRP A 93 -2.45 2.69 4.78
C TRP A 93 -2.23 1.28 4.23
N LEU A 94 -0.98 0.83 4.17
CA LEU A 94 -0.52 -0.45 3.65
C LEU A 94 -1.04 -0.73 2.24
N PRO A 95 -0.72 0.14 1.26
CA PRO A 95 -1.12 -0.13 -0.11
C PRO A 95 -0.43 -1.38 -0.65
N ASP A 96 -1.06 -2.01 -1.64
CA ASP A 96 -0.43 -2.94 -2.56
C ASP A 96 -1.12 -2.93 -3.92
N ILE A 97 -0.36 -2.74 -4.99
CA ILE A 97 -0.89 -2.72 -6.36
C ILE A 97 -0.84 -4.16 -6.92
N SER A 98 -1.89 -4.58 -7.62
CA SER A 98 -1.91 -5.87 -8.28
C SER A 98 -0.79 -5.96 -9.32
N PRO A 99 -0.20 -7.15 -9.55
CA PRO A 99 0.82 -7.33 -10.57
C PRO A 99 0.39 -6.89 -11.98
N ASP A 100 -0.90 -6.98 -12.29
CA ASP A 100 -1.47 -6.50 -13.56
C ASP A 100 -1.74 -4.97 -13.59
N GLY A 101 -1.46 -4.26 -12.49
CA GLY A 101 -1.64 -2.81 -12.35
C GLY A 101 -3.09 -2.34 -12.28
N SER A 102 -4.07 -3.23 -12.35
CA SER A 102 -5.49 -2.86 -12.50
C SER A 102 -6.17 -2.50 -11.17
N THR A 103 -5.63 -2.99 -10.04
CA THR A 103 -6.34 -2.94 -8.76
C THR A 103 -5.38 -2.71 -7.60
N LEU A 104 -5.58 -1.62 -6.87
CA LEU A 104 -4.88 -1.33 -5.63
C LEU A 104 -5.68 -1.90 -4.44
N VAL A 105 -5.01 -2.53 -3.49
CA VAL A 105 -5.60 -2.85 -2.17
C VAL A 105 -4.94 -2.05 -1.09
N TYR A 106 -5.68 -1.70 -0.05
CA TYR A 106 -5.15 -0.98 1.10
C TYR A 106 -6.04 -1.22 2.33
N VAL A 107 -5.56 -0.84 3.51
CA VAL A 107 -6.33 -0.85 4.76
C VAL A 107 -6.92 0.54 5.00
N ARG A 108 -8.20 0.60 5.36
CA ARG A 108 -8.92 1.83 5.72
C ARG A 108 -9.54 1.74 7.10
N SER A 109 -9.43 2.82 7.88
CA SER A 109 -10.21 2.99 9.11
C SER A 109 -11.62 3.45 8.79
N GLU A 110 -12.61 2.71 9.29
CA GLU A 110 -14.02 3.08 9.23
C GLU A 110 -14.51 3.82 10.48
N SER A 111 -13.74 3.80 11.57
CA SER A 111 -14.02 4.54 12.81
C SER A 111 -13.00 5.67 13.05
N GLU A 112 -13.42 6.68 13.81
CA GLU A 112 -12.55 7.82 14.18
C GLU A 112 -11.46 7.45 15.19
N ASP A 113 -11.75 6.48 16.06
CA ASP A 113 -10.83 5.98 17.09
C ASP A 113 -9.84 4.93 16.56
N GLY A 114 -9.96 4.52 15.29
CA GLY A 114 -9.10 3.50 14.67
C GLY A 114 -9.39 2.06 15.09
N SER A 115 -10.49 1.81 15.82
CA SER A 115 -10.90 0.49 16.29
C SER A 115 -11.52 -0.41 15.23
N LYS A 116 -11.85 0.14 14.05
CA LYS A 116 -12.49 -0.61 12.95
C LYS A 116 -11.77 -0.40 11.64
N ASN A 117 -11.04 -1.43 11.21
CA ASN A 117 -10.21 -1.42 10.01
C ASN A 117 -10.71 -2.44 8.98
N VAL A 118 -10.74 -2.06 7.71
CA VAL A 118 -11.19 -2.90 6.60
C VAL A 118 -10.18 -2.93 5.47
N ILE A 119 -10.17 -4.00 4.68
CA ILE A 119 -9.44 -4.02 3.41
C ILE A 119 -10.34 -3.44 2.34
N VAL A 120 -9.80 -2.51 1.56
CA VAL A 120 -10.46 -1.89 0.41
C VAL A 120 -9.76 -2.33 -0.86
N VAL A 121 -10.54 -2.68 -1.86
CA VAL A 121 -10.13 -2.95 -3.23
C VAL A 121 -10.52 -1.72 -4.06
N HIS A 122 -9.54 -1.08 -4.69
CA HIS A 122 -9.68 0.13 -5.48
C HIS A 122 -9.29 -0.13 -6.93
N ARG A 123 -10.24 0.09 -7.85
CA ARG A 123 -10.06 -0.07 -9.29
C ARG A 123 -9.33 1.13 -9.86
N MET A 124 -8.17 0.90 -10.49
CA MET A 124 -7.30 1.99 -10.95
C MET A 124 -7.86 2.76 -12.16
N ASP A 125 -8.74 2.12 -12.94
CA ASP A 125 -9.36 2.69 -14.14
C ASP A 125 -10.52 3.66 -13.84
N THR A 126 -11.28 3.36 -12.79
CA THR A 126 -12.58 3.97 -12.49
C THR A 126 -12.59 4.68 -11.14
N GLY A 127 -11.63 4.39 -10.28
CA GLY A 127 -11.62 4.79 -8.88
C GLY A 127 -12.66 4.07 -8.02
N ALA A 128 -13.37 3.06 -8.57
CA ALA A 128 -14.41 2.34 -7.86
C ALA A 128 -13.81 1.54 -6.69
N GLU A 129 -14.45 1.62 -5.52
CA GLU A 129 -13.98 0.96 -4.30
C GLU A 129 -14.97 -0.10 -3.82
N THR A 130 -14.43 -1.25 -3.43
CA THR A 130 -15.18 -2.33 -2.77
C THR A 130 -14.49 -2.66 -1.45
N VAL A 131 -15.26 -2.63 -0.35
CA VAL A 131 -14.78 -3.15 0.94
C VAL A 131 -14.91 -4.66 0.92
N ILE A 132 -13.82 -5.37 1.24
CA ILE A 132 -13.83 -6.82 1.37
C ILE A 132 -13.62 -7.22 2.83
N LYS A 133 -14.33 -8.27 3.25
CA LYS A 133 -14.22 -8.88 4.58
C LYS A 133 -13.93 -10.37 4.40
N PRO A 134 -12.66 -10.75 4.16
CA PRO A 134 -12.31 -12.15 3.90
C PRO A 134 -12.68 -13.09 5.05
N LEU A 135 -12.72 -12.58 6.29
CA LEU A 135 -13.14 -13.28 7.49
C LEU A 135 -14.21 -12.47 8.23
N ASN A 136 -15.23 -13.15 8.75
CA ASN A 136 -16.29 -12.52 9.53
C ASN A 136 -15.77 -12.06 10.90
N GLU A 137 -16.23 -10.89 11.34
CA GLU A 137 -15.98 -10.31 12.67
C GLU A 137 -14.49 -10.18 13.07
N THR A 138 -13.58 -10.30 12.11
CA THR A 138 -12.13 -10.29 12.34
C THR A 138 -11.45 -9.26 11.45
N GLU A 139 -10.63 -8.40 12.05
CA GLU A 139 -9.81 -7.47 11.27
C GLU A 139 -8.76 -8.22 10.45
N CYS A 140 -8.72 -7.90 9.15
CA CYS A 140 -7.74 -8.39 8.20
C CYS A 140 -6.79 -7.24 7.85
N LEU A 141 -5.49 -7.46 8.01
CA LEU A 141 -4.46 -6.42 7.90
C LEU A 141 -3.30 -6.85 7.01
N ARG A 142 -2.58 -5.86 6.46
CA ARG A 142 -1.44 -6.05 5.54
C ARG A 142 -1.81 -6.93 4.34
N PRO A 143 -2.82 -6.52 3.54
CA PRO A 143 -3.13 -7.23 2.31
C PRO A 143 -1.93 -7.15 1.36
N VAL A 144 -1.55 -8.29 0.80
CA VAL A 144 -0.52 -8.39 -0.23
C VAL A 144 -1.07 -9.23 -1.37
N TRP A 145 -0.99 -8.72 -2.60
CA TRP A 145 -1.40 -9.43 -3.80
C TRP A 145 -0.54 -10.68 -4.03
N THR A 146 -1.17 -11.74 -4.50
CA THR A 146 -0.45 -12.83 -5.15
C THR A 146 0.11 -12.39 -6.48
N THR A 147 1.23 -13.00 -6.90
CA THR A 147 1.95 -12.66 -8.13
C THR A 147 1.14 -12.89 -9.41
N ASP A 148 0.08 -13.69 -9.34
CA ASP A 148 -0.85 -13.97 -10.45
C ASP A 148 -2.12 -13.10 -10.41
N SER A 149 -2.18 -12.09 -9.54
CA SER A 149 -3.35 -11.22 -9.32
C SER A 149 -4.64 -11.97 -8.93
N SER A 150 -4.56 -13.23 -8.50
CA SER A 150 -5.77 -14.04 -8.23
C SER A 150 -6.30 -13.93 -6.79
N GLY A 151 -5.55 -13.31 -5.88
CA GLY A 151 -5.95 -13.24 -4.49
C GLY A 151 -5.02 -12.37 -3.62
N LEU A 152 -5.31 -12.39 -2.33
CA LEU A 152 -4.56 -11.67 -1.30
C LEU A 152 -4.08 -12.61 -0.21
N VAL A 153 -2.85 -12.39 0.26
CA VAL A 153 -2.37 -12.86 1.56
C VAL A 153 -2.59 -11.73 2.57
N PHE A 154 -3.02 -12.05 3.78
CA PHE A 154 -3.24 -11.07 4.85
C PHE A 154 -3.08 -11.69 6.23
N HIS A 155 -2.87 -10.85 7.24
CA HIS A 155 -2.82 -11.27 8.64
C HIS A 155 -4.20 -11.10 9.25
N ALA A 156 -4.63 -12.05 10.08
CA ALA A 156 -5.81 -11.91 10.92
C ALA A 156 -5.61 -12.66 12.24
N THR A 157 -6.30 -12.23 13.29
CA THR A 157 -6.31 -12.92 14.58
C THR A 157 -7.65 -13.59 14.77
N VAL A 158 -7.68 -14.93 14.73
CA VAL A 158 -8.90 -15.72 14.94
C VAL A 158 -8.72 -16.49 16.25
N GLY A 159 -9.62 -16.28 17.21
CA GLY A 159 -9.42 -16.74 18.58
C GLY A 159 -8.23 -16.02 19.23
N SER A 160 -7.29 -16.77 19.80
CA SER A 160 -6.09 -16.23 20.45
C SER A 160 -4.86 -16.16 19.53
N ALA A 161 -4.95 -16.65 18.30
CA ALA A 161 -3.80 -16.81 17.41
C ALA A 161 -3.85 -15.87 16.22
N ARG A 162 -2.72 -15.21 15.94
CA ARG A 162 -2.50 -14.42 14.73
C ARG A 162 -1.86 -15.30 13.65
N ASN A 163 -2.55 -15.45 12.53
CA ASN A 163 -2.12 -16.29 11.41
C ASN A 163 -2.06 -15.50 10.10
N LEU A 164 -1.42 -16.10 9.10
CA LEU A 164 -1.53 -15.69 7.70
C LEU A 164 -2.70 -16.45 7.05
N TYR A 165 -3.45 -15.74 6.24
CA TYR A 165 -4.57 -16.26 5.48
C TYR A 165 -4.42 -15.90 4.01
N PHE A 166 -5.05 -16.70 3.17
CA PHE A 166 -5.13 -16.47 1.73
C PHE A 166 -6.61 -16.39 1.33
N ALA A 167 -7.00 -15.32 0.64
CA ALA A 167 -8.30 -15.19 0.00
C ALA A 167 -8.13 -15.13 -1.51
N ARG A 168 -8.89 -15.96 -2.23
CA ARG A 168 -8.88 -16.00 -3.69
C ARG A 168 -10.10 -15.26 -4.23
N PHE A 169 -9.88 -14.36 -5.17
CA PHE A 169 -10.98 -13.75 -5.91
C PHE A 169 -11.54 -14.76 -6.91
N LYS A 170 -12.86 -14.92 -6.91
CA LYS A 170 -13.56 -15.64 -7.96
C LYS A 170 -14.10 -14.60 -8.94
N ARG A 171 -13.83 -14.79 -10.24
CA ARG A 171 -14.59 -14.07 -11.25
C ARG A 171 -16.03 -14.57 -11.19
N GLU A 172 -16.97 -13.67 -10.96
CA GLU A 172 -18.35 -13.95 -11.33
C GLU A 172 -18.39 -13.97 -12.86
N LEU A 173 -18.69 -15.13 -13.43
CA LEU A 173 -19.11 -15.19 -14.83
C LEU A 173 -20.43 -14.44 -14.87
N GLN A 174 -20.47 -13.27 -15.51
CA GLN A 174 -21.74 -12.68 -15.90
C GLN A 174 -22.42 -13.70 -16.81
N GLY A 175 -23.57 -14.21 -16.37
CA GLY A 175 -24.38 -15.12 -17.18
C GLY A 175 -24.80 -14.44 -18.47
N ASP A 176 -24.71 -15.18 -19.57
CA ASP A 176 -25.20 -14.81 -20.90
C ASP A 176 -26.71 -14.48 -20.88
#